data_AF-A0A7K1V6U7-F1
#
_entry.id   AF-A0A7K1V6U7-F1
#
_cell.length_a   1.000
_cell.length_b   1.000
_cell.length_c   1.000
_cell.angle_alpha   90.00
_cell.angle_beta   90.00
_cell.angle_gamma   90.00
#
_symmetry.space_group_name_H-M   'P 1'
#
loop_
_entity.id
_entity.type
_entity.pdbx_description
1 polymer ?
#
loop_
_entity_poly.entity_id
_entity_poly.type
_entity_poly.pdbx_seq_one_letter_code
_entity_poly.pdbx_strand_id
1 'polypeptide(L)'
;MANTQLGGPNSQDTQRKEREYMFVKVCGLTTEEQIDWAVELGYSAIGVVGTTKSKRYVEPARARELAAHARGRIRSFVVAFDKTEVEAVIDDFDVVQLYNWTALPNLAYCSAAAPAPEQRSEYFFYDASTGSGVFAEFPDWLDTVPGKVVLAGGLSAGNVAGVIEAHRPYGVDVSSSVELAPGVKSFDAMRDFLRATEG
;
A
#
# COMPACT_ATOMS: atom_id res chain seq x y z
N MET A 1 4.01 -54.55 -15.31
CA MET A 1 4.19 -53.55 -14.24
C MET A 1 4.83 -52.33 -14.88
N ALA A 2 4.07 -51.27 -15.14
CA ALA A 2 4.62 -50.01 -15.66
C ALA A 2 4.59 -48.99 -14.52
N ASN A 3 5.77 -48.48 -14.18
CA ASN A 3 6.03 -47.61 -13.05
C ASN A 3 5.71 -46.17 -13.45
N THR A 4 4.69 -45.57 -12.84
CA THR A 4 4.32 -44.16 -13.07
C THR A 4 5.27 -43.27 -12.26
N GLN A 5 6.26 -42.67 -12.91
CA GLN A 5 7.02 -41.57 -12.31
C GLN A 5 6.10 -40.34 -12.21
N LEU A 6 5.69 -40.03 -10.98
CA LEU A 6 5.15 -38.73 -10.62
C LEU A 6 6.28 -37.69 -10.77
N GLY A 7 6.18 -36.84 -11.78
CA GLY A 7 7.08 -35.71 -11.96
C GLY A 7 6.99 -34.78 -10.75
N GLY A 8 8.12 -34.52 -10.10
CA GLY A 8 8.23 -33.52 -9.05
C GLY A 8 7.92 -32.10 -9.57
N PRO A 9 7.59 -31.15 -8.69
CA PRO A 9 7.26 -29.79 -9.09
C PRO A 9 8.41 -29.17 -9.90
N ASN A 10 8.07 -28.63 -11.07
CA ASN A 10 8.99 -27.99 -11.99
C ASN A 10 9.63 -26.76 -11.29
N SER A 11 10.95 -26.60 -11.36
CA SER A 11 11.66 -25.49 -10.70
C SER A 11 11.22 -24.12 -11.21
N GLN A 12 10.68 -24.04 -12.43
CA GLN A 12 10.04 -22.83 -12.96
C GLN A 12 8.66 -22.54 -12.33
N ASP A 13 7.90 -23.57 -11.94
CA ASP A 13 6.63 -23.39 -11.21
C ASP A 13 6.88 -22.99 -9.75
N THR A 14 7.96 -23.46 -9.14
CA THR A 14 8.40 -23.04 -7.81
C THR A 14 8.88 -21.59 -7.84
N GLN A 15 9.68 -21.19 -8.85
CA GLN A 15 10.07 -19.78 -9.02
C GLN A 15 8.91 -18.86 -9.44
N ARG A 16 7.88 -19.38 -10.12
CA ARG A 16 6.65 -18.62 -10.45
C ARG A 16 5.70 -18.49 -9.26
N LYS A 17 5.73 -19.44 -8.32
CA LYS A 17 5.00 -19.36 -7.05
C LYS A 17 5.72 -18.51 -5.99
N GLU A 18 7.05 -18.46 -6.03
CA GLU A 18 7.89 -17.59 -5.17
C GLU A 18 8.04 -16.16 -5.70
N ARG A 19 7.67 -15.91 -6.97
CA ARG A 19 7.12 -14.60 -7.38
C ARG A 19 5.71 -14.44 -6.77
N GLU A 20 5.66 -14.54 -5.44
CA GLU A 20 4.52 -14.21 -4.60
C GLU A 20 3.99 -12.85 -5.04
N TYR A 21 2.67 -12.75 -5.20
CA TYR A 21 1.96 -11.52 -5.55
C TYR A 21 2.55 -10.33 -4.78
N MET A 22 3.18 -9.41 -5.51
CA MET A 22 3.71 -8.15 -4.99
C MET A 22 2.65 -7.48 -4.12
N PHE A 23 3.03 -6.95 -2.95
CA PHE A 23 2.07 -6.20 -2.14
C PHE A 23 1.77 -4.86 -2.83
N VAL A 24 0.53 -4.68 -3.29
CA VAL A 24 0.10 -3.45 -3.94
C VAL A 24 -1.03 -2.80 -3.16
N LYS A 25 -0.80 -1.59 -2.68
CA LYS A 25 -1.79 -0.78 -1.95
C LYS A 25 -2.29 0.37 -2.80
N VAL A 26 -3.59 0.65 -2.73
CA VAL A 26 -4.21 1.86 -3.28
C VAL A 26 -4.71 2.75 -2.15
N CYS A 27 -4.28 4.01 -2.11
CA CYS A 27 -4.48 4.93 -0.99
C CYS A 27 -5.43 6.09 -1.34
N GLY A 28 -6.22 6.54 -0.38
CA GLY A 28 -7.14 7.67 -0.50
C GLY A 28 -8.46 7.30 -1.15
N LEU A 29 -9.02 6.15 -0.78
CA LEU A 29 -10.37 5.74 -1.18
C LEU A 29 -11.41 6.48 -0.35
N THR A 30 -12.52 6.85 -0.99
CA THR A 30 -13.60 7.66 -0.39
C THR A 30 -14.99 7.02 -0.54
N THR A 31 -15.12 5.97 -1.36
CA THR A 31 -16.39 5.26 -1.60
C THR A 31 -16.23 3.73 -1.54
N GLU A 32 -17.32 3.04 -1.24
CA GLU A 32 -17.41 1.57 -1.26
C GLU A 32 -17.12 1.00 -2.64
N GLU A 33 -17.62 1.66 -3.69
CA GLU A 33 -17.39 1.27 -5.07
C GLU A 33 -15.88 1.21 -5.41
N GLN A 34 -15.09 2.17 -4.94
CA GLN A 34 -13.64 2.15 -5.13
C GLN A 34 -12.96 0.99 -4.38
N ILE A 35 -13.52 0.59 -3.24
CA ILE A 35 -13.04 -0.58 -2.48
C ILE A 35 -13.42 -1.86 -3.23
N ASP A 36 -14.62 -1.94 -3.77
CA ASP A 36 -15.07 -3.07 -4.58
C ASP A 36 -14.16 -3.24 -5.81
N TRP A 37 -13.79 -2.15 -6.48
CA TRP A 37 -12.80 -2.18 -7.57
C TRP A 37 -11.43 -2.68 -7.11
N ALA A 38 -10.94 -2.23 -5.94
CA ALA A 38 -9.67 -2.68 -5.41
C ALA A 38 -9.68 -4.20 -5.13
N VAL A 39 -10.77 -4.71 -4.57
CA VAL A 39 -10.98 -6.16 -4.32
C VAL A 39 -11.07 -6.92 -5.64
N GLU A 40 -11.87 -6.44 -6.60
CA GLU A 40 -12.07 -7.07 -7.91
C GLU A 40 -10.76 -7.18 -8.69
N LEU A 41 -9.98 -6.10 -8.71
CA LEU A 41 -8.71 -6.06 -9.43
C LEU A 41 -7.62 -6.88 -8.75
N GLY A 42 -7.73 -7.16 -7.45
CA GLY A 42 -6.75 -7.95 -6.70
C GLY A 42 -5.67 -7.13 -6.00
N TYR A 43 -5.96 -5.88 -5.62
CA TYR A 43 -5.08 -5.12 -4.73
C TYR A 43 -4.92 -5.83 -3.38
N SER A 44 -3.73 -5.72 -2.79
CA SER A 44 -3.44 -6.35 -1.49
C SER A 44 -4.00 -5.55 -0.31
N ALA A 45 -4.13 -4.23 -0.48
CA ALA A 45 -4.60 -3.33 0.58
C ALA A 45 -5.22 -2.02 0.05
N ILE A 46 -6.01 -1.38 0.91
CA ILE A 46 -6.54 -0.03 0.70
C ILE A 46 -6.05 0.93 1.78
N GLY A 47 -6.07 2.24 1.49
CA GLY A 47 -5.89 3.31 2.47
C GLY A 47 -7.04 4.30 2.47
N VAL A 48 -7.54 4.67 3.65
CA VAL A 48 -8.52 5.73 3.88
C VAL A 48 -7.83 6.85 4.66
N VAL A 49 -7.99 8.10 4.22
CA VAL A 49 -7.25 9.24 4.79
C VAL A 49 -8.07 9.94 5.87
N GLY A 50 -7.56 9.95 7.10
CA GLY A 50 -8.19 10.53 8.28
C GLY A 50 -7.61 11.88 8.73
N THR A 51 -6.74 12.50 7.93
CA THR A 51 -6.22 13.85 8.21
C THR A 51 -6.91 14.93 7.39
N THR A 52 -7.37 16.00 8.05
CA THR A 52 -8.04 17.15 7.42
C THR A 52 -7.14 17.96 6.49
N LYS A 53 -5.81 17.73 6.55
CA LYS A 53 -4.81 18.37 5.67
C LYS A 53 -4.81 17.79 4.26
N SER A 54 -5.51 16.69 4.02
CA SER A 54 -5.57 16.01 2.72
C SER A 54 -6.83 16.36 1.93
N LYS A 55 -6.69 16.49 0.61
CA LYS A 55 -7.82 16.57 -0.33
C LYS A 55 -8.65 15.29 -0.41
N ARG A 56 -8.16 14.20 0.21
CA ARG A 56 -8.77 12.87 0.24
C ARG A 56 -9.36 12.54 1.61
N TYR A 57 -9.41 13.52 2.50
CA TYR A 57 -9.95 13.38 3.85
C TYR A 57 -11.38 12.85 3.82
N VAL A 58 -11.68 11.92 4.71
CA VAL A 58 -13.06 11.51 5.03
C VAL A 58 -13.30 11.67 6.53
N GLU A 59 -14.52 12.10 6.89
CA GLU A 59 -14.93 12.24 8.28
C GLU A 59 -14.92 10.89 9.02
N PRO A 60 -14.72 10.85 10.36
CA PRO A 60 -14.65 9.61 11.13
C PRO A 60 -15.85 8.67 10.94
N ALA A 61 -17.07 9.21 10.85
CA ALA A 61 -18.27 8.41 10.58
C ALA A 61 -18.16 7.67 9.24
N ARG A 62 -17.69 8.38 8.20
CA ARG A 62 -17.50 7.82 6.87
C ARG A 62 -16.34 6.83 6.81
N ALA A 63 -15.23 7.12 7.49
CA ALA A 63 -14.10 6.21 7.60
C ALA A 63 -14.53 4.85 8.19
N ARG A 64 -15.40 4.85 9.21
CA ARG A 64 -15.94 3.63 9.81
C ARG A 64 -16.81 2.82 8.84
N GLU A 65 -17.65 3.48 8.04
CA GLU A 65 -18.45 2.81 7.00
C GLU A 65 -17.54 2.11 5.99
N LEU A 66 -16.50 2.81 5.51
CA LEU A 66 -15.53 2.25 4.57
C LEU A 66 -14.72 1.08 5.17
N ALA A 67 -14.29 1.21 6.43
CA ALA A 67 -13.60 0.15 7.14
C ALA A 67 -14.48 -1.10 7.33
N ALA A 68 -15.75 -0.91 7.68
CA ALA A 68 -16.72 -1.99 7.78
C ALA A 68 -16.95 -2.68 6.43
N HIS A 69 -17.01 -1.92 5.34
CA HIS A 69 -17.15 -2.46 3.99
C HIS A 69 -15.92 -3.25 3.51
N ALA A 70 -14.72 -2.87 3.94
CA ALA A 70 -13.46 -3.56 3.62
C ALA A 70 -13.22 -4.82 4.46
N ARG A 71 -13.81 -4.88 5.67
CA ARG A 71 -13.54 -5.91 6.68
C ARG A 71 -13.71 -7.33 6.13
N GLY A 72 -12.66 -8.14 6.26
CA GLY A 72 -12.63 -9.52 5.79
C GLY A 72 -12.53 -9.69 4.27
N ARG A 73 -12.44 -8.59 3.50
CA ARG A 73 -12.36 -8.59 2.03
C ARG A 73 -11.01 -8.10 1.53
N ILE A 74 -10.46 -7.07 2.15
CA ILE A 74 -9.16 -6.48 1.81
C ILE A 74 -8.54 -5.81 3.04
N ARG A 75 -7.21 -5.85 3.17
CA ARG A 75 -6.52 -5.21 4.31
C ARG A 75 -6.70 -3.70 4.23
N SER A 76 -7.13 -3.11 5.33
CA SER A 76 -7.48 -1.70 5.43
C SER A 76 -6.48 -0.91 6.26
N PHE A 77 -6.09 0.26 5.76
CA PHE A 77 -5.21 1.21 6.44
C PHE A 77 -5.97 2.52 6.69
N VAL A 78 -5.88 3.07 7.89
CA VAL A 78 -6.21 4.49 8.13
C VAL A 78 -4.93 5.32 8.12
N VAL A 79 -4.92 6.42 7.38
CA VAL A 79 -3.72 7.22 7.10
C VAL A 79 -3.86 8.62 7.69
N ALA A 80 -2.92 9.05 8.53
CA ALA A 80 -2.87 10.40 9.10
C ALA A 80 -1.43 10.83 9.45
N PHE A 81 -1.23 12.08 9.85
CA PHE A 81 0.08 12.49 10.36
C PHE A 81 0.26 12.00 11.80
N ASP A 82 -0.72 12.26 12.65
CA ASP A 82 -0.70 11.94 14.07
C ASP A 82 -1.82 10.99 14.46
N LYS A 83 -1.56 10.15 15.48
CA LYS A 83 -2.57 9.25 16.04
C LYS A 83 -3.86 9.98 16.46
N THR A 84 -3.74 11.20 16.98
CA THR A 84 -4.87 12.00 17.47
C THR A 84 -5.87 12.35 16.36
N GLU A 85 -5.45 12.38 15.10
CA GLU A 85 -6.34 12.64 13.96
C GLU A 85 -7.26 11.44 13.65
N VAL A 86 -6.88 10.24 14.08
CA VAL A 86 -7.57 8.97 13.76
C VAL A 86 -8.01 8.19 14.99
N GLU A 87 -7.87 8.78 16.18
CA GLU A 87 -8.17 8.11 17.46
C GLU A 87 -9.59 7.54 17.50
N ALA A 88 -10.56 8.26 16.91
CA ALA A 88 -11.96 7.85 16.89
C ALA A 88 -12.27 6.62 16.02
N VAL A 89 -11.34 6.20 15.16
CA VAL A 89 -11.52 5.10 14.19
C VAL A 89 -10.36 4.10 14.19
N ILE A 90 -9.41 4.22 15.11
CA ILE A 90 -8.18 3.43 15.09
C ILE A 90 -8.44 1.91 15.14
N ASP A 91 -9.45 1.50 15.90
CA ASP A 91 -9.85 0.10 16.08
C ASP A 91 -10.78 -0.41 14.95
N ASP A 92 -11.20 0.48 14.04
CA ASP A 92 -12.04 0.11 12.90
C ASP A 92 -11.21 -0.50 11.75
N PHE A 93 -9.91 -0.19 11.67
CA PHE A 93 -8.97 -0.55 10.59
C PHE A 93 -7.94 -1.60 11.01
N ASP A 94 -7.42 -2.36 10.04
CA ASP A 94 -6.41 -3.39 10.31
C ASP A 94 -5.04 -2.78 10.68
N VAL A 95 -4.68 -1.68 10.03
CA VAL A 95 -3.36 -1.03 10.16
C VAL A 95 -3.52 0.48 10.28
N VAL A 96 -2.69 1.11 11.12
CA VAL A 96 -2.66 2.57 11.33
C VAL A 96 -1.39 3.12 10.71
N GLN A 97 -1.51 3.84 9.59
CA GLN A 97 -0.39 4.44 8.87
C GLN A 97 -0.17 5.88 9.33
N LEU A 98 0.96 6.14 10.01
CA LEU A 98 1.26 7.46 10.59
C LEU A 98 2.61 8.01 10.13
N TYR A 99 2.67 9.32 9.90
CA TYR A 99 3.93 10.03 9.60
C TYR A 99 4.70 10.43 10.86
N ASN A 100 3.99 10.65 11.97
CA ASN A 100 4.61 10.85 13.28
C ASN A 100 4.62 9.51 14.02
N TRP A 101 5.82 9.06 14.35
CA TRP A 101 6.00 7.77 15.00
C TRP A 101 5.34 7.76 16.39
N THR A 102 4.63 6.68 16.68
CA THR A 102 4.08 6.39 18.01
C THR A 102 3.92 4.89 18.17
N ALA A 103 4.19 4.37 19.36
CA ALA A 103 4.09 2.94 19.60
C ALA A 103 2.63 2.46 19.52
N LEU A 104 2.32 1.70 18.47
CA LEU A 104 1.05 0.99 18.28
C LEU A 104 1.33 -0.43 17.79
N PRO A 105 0.55 -1.44 18.23
CA PRO A 105 0.77 -2.83 17.84
C PRO A 105 0.61 -3.06 16.32
N ASN A 106 -0.24 -2.27 15.66
CA ASN A 106 -0.52 -2.32 14.23
C ASN A 106 -0.06 -1.05 13.49
N LEU A 107 1.05 -0.45 13.91
CA LEU A 107 1.64 0.71 13.23
C LEU A 107 2.21 0.32 11.85
N ALA A 108 1.87 1.11 10.84
CA ALA A 108 2.69 1.32 9.66
C ALA A 108 3.34 2.71 9.75
N TYR A 109 4.68 2.76 9.83
CA TYR A 109 5.39 4.04 9.95
C TYR A 109 5.72 4.60 8.56
N CYS A 110 5.46 5.88 8.34
CA CYS A 110 5.68 6.57 7.07
C CYS A 110 6.71 7.69 7.23
N SER A 111 7.74 7.73 6.39
CA SER A 111 8.80 8.75 6.48
C SER A 111 9.57 8.91 5.16
N ALA A 112 10.08 10.12 4.92
CA ALA A 112 11.07 10.39 3.87
C ALA A 112 12.52 10.20 4.35
N ALA A 113 12.72 9.96 5.64
CA ALA A 113 14.03 9.73 6.27
C ALA A 113 14.11 8.33 6.89
N ALA A 114 15.34 7.84 7.07
CA ALA A 114 15.57 6.55 7.71
C ALA A 114 14.97 6.53 9.13
N PRO A 115 14.25 5.45 9.52
CA PRO A 115 13.71 5.34 10.86
C PRO A 115 14.86 5.19 11.88
N ALA A 116 14.72 5.82 13.05
CA ALA A 116 15.61 5.57 14.17
C ALA A 116 15.47 4.11 14.67
N PRO A 117 16.48 3.51 15.34
CA PRO A 117 16.45 2.10 15.75
C PRO A 117 15.24 1.67 16.61
N GLU A 118 14.69 2.59 17.39
CA GLU A 118 13.50 2.43 18.21
C GLU A 118 12.18 2.53 17.42
N GLN A 119 12.22 3.14 16.23
CA GLN A 119 11.06 3.38 15.38
C GLN A 119 10.71 2.15 14.53
N ARG A 120 10.39 1.05 15.20
CA ARG A 120 10.04 -0.23 14.54
C ARG A 120 8.56 -0.30 14.23
N SER A 121 8.23 -0.89 13.08
CA SER A 121 6.87 -1.15 12.62
C SER A 121 6.85 -2.38 11.71
N GLU A 122 5.68 -3.02 11.52
CA GLU A 122 5.57 -4.13 10.57
C GLU A 122 5.79 -3.64 9.13
N TYR A 123 5.17 -2.50 8.80
CA TYR A 123 5.33 -1.83 7.52
C TYR A 123 6.12 -0.53 7.71
N PHE A 124 7.06 -0.28 6.81
CA PHE A 124 7.69 1.03 6.65
C PHE A 124 7.36 1.57 5.27
N PHE A 125 6.63 2.68 5.22
CA PHE A 125 6.31 3.39 3.99
C PHE A 125 7.36 4.46 3.75
N TYR A 126 8.13 4.32 2.69
CA TYR A 126 8.97 5.40 2.21
C TYR A 126 8.13 6.31 1.32
N ASP A 127 7.89 7.54 1.78
CA ASP A 127 7.16 8.54 1.01
C ASP A 127 7.99 9.82 0.93
N ALA A 128 8.72 9.98 -0.18
CA ALA A 128 9.46 11.19 -0.48
C ALA A 128 8.56 12.35 -0.99
N SER A 129 7.26 12.08 -1.19
CA SER A 129 6.42 12.92 -2.02
C SER A 129 5.62 13.98 -1.30
N THR A 130 5.79 14.22 0.01
CA THR A 130 4.96 15.13 0.83
C THR A 130 4.31 16.26 0.00
N GLY A 131 3.11 15.97 -0.55
CA GLY A 131 2.29 16.84 -1.38
C GLY A 131 2.63 17.10 -2.86
N SER A 132 3.79 16.72 -3.42
CA SER A 132 4.22 17.14 -4.76
C SER A 132 3.96 16.12 -5.89
N GLY A 133 3.89 14.83 -5.57
CA GLY A 133 3.67 13.77 -6.57
C GLY A 133 4.82 13.57 -7.58
N VAL A 134 6.00 14.12 -7.31
CA VAL A 134 7.19 13.98 -8.18
C VAL A 134 7.99 12.75 -7.74
N PHE A 135 8.32 11.90 -8.71
CA PHE A 135 9.23 10.78 -8.53
C PHE A 135 10.66 11.27 -8.24
N ALA A 136 11.25 10.81 -7.15
CA ALA A 136 12.66 11.04 -6.80
C ALA A 136 13.40 9.70 -6.72
N GLU A 137 14.71 9.70 -6.97
CA GLU A 137 15.54 8.51 -6.76
C GLU A 137 15.41 8.03 -5.30
N PHE A 138 15.21 6.72 -5.12
CA PHE A 138 15.10 6.13 -3.80
C PHE A 138 16.50 5.94 -3.18
N PRO A 139 16.67 6.25 -1.89
CA PRO A 139 17.97 6.17 -1.25
C PRO A 139 18.38 4.73 -0.90
N ASP A 140 19.67 4.42 -1.05
CA ASP A 140 20.27 3.09 -0.80
C ASP A 140 20.00 2.52 0.60
N TRP A 141 19.75 3.37 1.61
CA TRP A 141 19.50 2.91 2.97
C TRP A 141 18.17 2.13 3.10
N LEU A 142 17.27 2.22 2.12
CA LEU A 142 16.00 1.48 2.13
C LEU A 142 16.19 -0.03 2.22
N ASP A 143 17.25 -0.55 1.60
CA ASP A 143 17.59 -1.99 1.62
C ASP A 143 17.97 -2.47 3.03
N THR A 144 18.28 -1.55 3.94
CA THR A 144 18.68 -1.84 5.32
C THR A 144 17.55 -1.68 6.33
N VAL A 145 16.39 -1.15 5.91
CA VAL A 145 15.25 -0.95 6.80
C VAL A 145 14.61 -2.30 7.13
N PRO A 146 14.50 -2.66 8.42
CA PRO A 146 13.84 -3.90 8.80
C PRO A 146 12.33 -3.81 8.58
N GLY A 147 11.70 -4.93 8.23
CA GLY A 147 10.25 -5.04 8.07
C GLY A 147 9.81 -5.02 6.61
N LYS A 148 8.53 -4.74 6.39
CA LYS A 148 7.91 -4.71 5.06
C LYS A 148 8.03 -3.30 4.48
N VAL A 149 9.08 -3.07 3.70
CA VAL A 149 9.31 -1.79 3.02
C VAL A 149 8.34 -1.64 1.85
N VAL A 150 7.47 -0.64 1.94
CA VAL A 150 6.52 -0.26 0.88
C VAL A 150 6.95 1.08 0.30
N LEU A 151 7.22 1.13 -1.00
CA LEU A 151 7.58 2.37 -1.67
C LEU A 151 6.33 3.13 -2.10
N ALA A 152 6.26 4.40 -1.73
CA ALA A 152 5.18 5.31 -2.07
C ALA A 152 5.76 6.57 -2.72
N GLY A 153 4.85 7.43 -3.20
CA GLY A 153 5.19 8.75 -3.69
C GLY A 153 5.48 8.81 -5.19
N GLY A 154 4.60 9.49 -5.94
CA GLY A 154 4.78 9.72 -7.38
C GLY A 154 4.76 8.46 -8.27
N LEU A 155 4.35 7.31 -7.73
CA LEU A 155 4.23 6.07 -8.51
C LEU A 155 3.07 6.15 -9.51
N SER A 156 3.27 5.54 -10.68
CA SER A 156 2.31 5.45 -11.78
C SER A 156 2.56 4.19 -12.62
N ALA A 157 1.61 3.83 -13.49
CA ALA A 157 1.80 2.71 -14.41
C ALA A 157 3.03 2.89 -15.33
N GLY A 158 3.47 4.13 -15.55
CA GLY A 158 4.64 4.44 -16.40
C GLY A 158 5.99 4.30 -15.70
N ASN A 159 6.06 4.20 -14.37
CA ASN A 159 7.32 4.12 -13.64
C ASN A 159 7.42 2.94 -12.65
N VAL A 160 6.30 2.36 -12.21
CA VAL A 160 6.31 1.39 -11.10
C VAL A 160 7.11 0.12 -11.41
N ALA A 161 7.09 -0.36 -12.66
CA ALA A 161 7.89 -1.53 -13.07
C ALA A 161 9.39 -1.31 -12.85
N GLY A 162 9.91 -0.14 -13.27
CA GLY A 162 11.32 0.20 -13.07
C GLY A 162 11.70 0.38 -11.60
N VAL A 163 10.77 0.89 -10.78
CA VAL A 163 10.96 0.98 -9.33
C VAL A 163 11.05 -0.40 -8.68
N ILE A 164 10.16 -1.31 -9.07
CA ILE A 164 10.14 -2.68 -8.57
C ILE A 164 11.43 -3.41 -8.98
N GLU A 165 11.87 -3.26 -10.23
CA GLU A 165 13.11 -3.87 -10.73
C GLU A 165 14.34 -3.34 -9.97
N ALA A 166 14.43 -2.02 -9.77
CA ALA A 166 15.58 -1.38 -9.15
C ALA A 166 15.71 -1.68 -7.64
N HIS A 167 14.59 -1.69 -6.90
CA HIS A 167 14.61 -1.72 -5.44
C HIS A 167 14.05 -3.00 -4.82
N ARG A 168 13.34 -3.83 -5.59
CA ARG A 168 12.72 -5.09 -5.14
C ARG A 168 12.02 -4.96 -3.77
N PRO A 169 11.15 -3.95 -3.58
CA PRO A 169 10.54 -3.70 -2.28
C PRO A 169 9.57 -4.83 -1.91
N TYR A 170 9.14 -4.86 -0.65
CA TYR A 170 8.03 -5.74 -0.25
C TYR A 170 6.74 -5.34 -0.98
N GLY A 171 6.52 -4.03 -1.20
CA GLY A 171 5.33 -3.53 -1.85
C GLY A 171 5.44 -2.12 -2.43
N VAL A 172 4.37 -1.70 -3.10
CA VAL A 172 4.20 -0.35 -3.63
C VAL A 172 2.84 0.23 -3.24
N ASP A 173 2.77 1.55 -3.06
CA ASP A 173 1.54 2.29 -2.73
C ASP A 173 1.26 3.39 -3.75
N VAL A 174 0.04 3.42 -4.29
CA VAL A 174 -0.39 4.40 -5.29
C VAL A 174 -1.58 5.21 -4.79
N SER A 175 -1.62 6.50 -5.13
CA SER A 175 -2.75 7.35 -4.77
C SER A 175 -3.22 8.24 -5.92
N SER A 176 -2.44 9.26 -6.30
CA SER A 176 -2.88 10.32 -7.20
C SER A 176 -2.83 9.97 -8.69
N SER A 177 -1.93 9.09 -9.13
CA SER A 177 -1.82 8.73 -10.55
C SER A 177 -2.97 7.86 -11.04
N VAL A 178 -3.79 7.33 -10.14
CA VAL A 178 -4.95 6.48 -10.42
C VAL A 178 -6.27 7.20 -10.14
N GLU A 179 -6.24 8.53 -10.14
CA GLU A 179 -7.39 9.40 -9.87
C GLU A 179 -7.86 10.15 -11.11
N LEU A 180 -9.18 10.34 -11.22
CA LEU A 180 -9.80 11.33 -12.12
C LEU A 180 -9.78 12.73 -11.51
N ALA A 181 -9.95 12.79 -10.19
CA ALA A 181 -9.88 13.97 -9.35
C ALA A 181 -9.43 13.55 -7.94
N PRO A 182 -8.94 14.46 -7.08
CA PRO A 182 -8.54 14.09 -5.71
C PRO A 182 -9.63 13.31 -4.98
N GLY A 183 -9.33 12.07 -4.56
CA GLY A 183 -10.28 11.18 -3.88
C GLY A 183 -11.26 10.42 -4.78
N VAL A 184 -11.22 10.65 -6.10
CA VAL A 184 -12.06 9.98 -7.10
C VAL A 184 -11.17 9.07 -7.95
N LYS A 185 -11.17 7.77 -7.66
CA LYS A 185 -10.36 6.78 -8.40
C LYS A 185 -10.90 6.52 -9.80
N SER A 186 -10.02 6.12 -10.72
CA SER A 186 -10.38 5.57 -12.03
C SER A 186 -10.14 4.06 -12.03
N PHE A 187 -11.18 3.28 -12.32
CA PHE A 187 -11.06 1.82 -12.46
C PHE A 187 -9.98 1.42 -13.47
N ASP A 188 -9.98 2.04 -14.65
CA ASP A 188 -9.01 1.74 -15.70
C ASP A 188 -7.59 2.07 -15.27
N ALA A 189 -7.37 3.22 -14.61
CA ALA A 189 -6.03 3.59 -14.15
C ALA A 189 -5.53 2.69 -13.01
N MET A 190 -6.42 2.24 -12.12
CA MET A 190 -6.10 1.24 -11.09
C MET A 190 -5.68 -0.09 -11.73
N ARG A 191 -6.46 -0.58 -12.69
CA ARG A 191 -6.13 -1.80 -13.44
C ARG A 191 -4.78 -1.70 -14.13
N ASP A 192 -4.54 -0.58 -14.82
CA ASP A 192 -3.32 -0.37 -15.58
C ASP A 192 -2.09 -0.23 -14.66
N PHE A 193 -2.25 0.39 -13.49
CA PHE A 193 -1.20 0.41 -12.46
C PHE A 193 -0.88 -1.00 -11.97
N LEU A 194 -1.89 -1.80 -11.61
CA LEU A 194 -1.68 -3.15 -11.10
C LEU A 194 -0.96 -4.03 -12.14
N ARG A 195 -1.39 -3.99 -13.41
CA ARG A 195 -0.70 -4.69 -14.51
C ARG A 195 0.78 -4.29 -14.63
N ALA A 196 1.08 -3.00 -14.47
CA ALA A 196 2.46 -2.53 -14.51
C ALA A 196 3.31 -3.03 -13.33
N THR A 197 2.70 -3.53 -12.25
CA THR A 197 3.44 -4.17 -11.15
C THR A 197 3.79 -5.64 -11.39
N GLU A 198 3.15 -6.29 -12.37
CA GLU A 198 3.28 -7.73 -12.60
C GLU A 198 4.47 -8.10 -13.50
N GLY A 199 4.92 -7.18 -14.38
CA GLY A 199 6.07 -7.37 -15.26
C GLY A 199 5.86 -8.38 -16.38
#